data_AF-A0A2M8PCA7-F1
#
_entry.id   AF-A0A2M8PCA7-F1
#
_cell.length_a   1.000
_cell.length_b   1.000
_cell.length_c   1.000
_cell.angle_alpha   90.00
_cell.angle_beta   90.00
_cell.angle_gamma   90.00
#
_symmetry.space_group_name_H-M   'P 1'
#
loop_
_entity.id
_entity.type
_entity.pdbx_description
1 polymer ?
#
loop_
_entity_poly.entity_id
_entity_poly.type
_entity_poly.pdbx_seq_one_letter_code
_entity_poly.pdbx_strand_id
1 'polypeptide(L)'
;RPAIAAVATLQVIGAWNEYFLPLLVLNDPKLWPLPLGIMQFQGQYGSEWALIMAYITILIIPVVIFYIFTQRFIVTGLTGGELKG
;
A
#
# COMPACT_ATOMS: atom_id res chain seq x y z
N ARG A 1 15.81 -18.04 -9.77
CA ARG A 1 15.81 -17.15 -8.58
C ARG A 1 14.39 -16.66 -8.21
N PRO A 2 13.37 -17.54 -8.11
CA PRO A 2 12.00 -17.12 -7.79
C PRO A 2 11.82 -16.66 -6.34
N ALA A 3 12.63 -17.18 -5.39
CA ALA A 3 12.55 -16.81 -3.97
C ALA A 3 12.85 -15.33 -3.70
N ILE A 4 13.86 -14.75 -4.39
CA ILE A 4 14.22 -13.33 -4.22
C ILE A 4 13.10 -12.42 -4.73
N ALA A 5 12.44 -12.78 -5.84
CA ALA A 5 11.32 -12.02 -6.39
C ALA A 5 10.10 -12.04 -5.46
N ALA A 6 9.82 -13.19 -4.82
CA ALA A 6 8.75 -13.29 -3.81
C ALA A 6 9.04 -12.41 -2.59
N VAL A 7 10.26 -12.50 -2.02
CA VAL A 7 10.67 -11.68 -0.87
C VAL A 7 10.64 -10.19 -1.20
N ALA A 8 11.14 -9.78 -2.37
CA ALA A 8 11.12 -8.39 -2.80
C ALA A 8 9.68 -7.86 -2.92
N THR A 9 8.76 -8.66 -3.48
CA THR A 9 7.35 -8.27 -3.63
C THR A 9 6.68 -8.09 -2.27
N LEU A 10 6.87 -9.04 -1.35
CA LEU A 10 6.35 -8.94 0.01
C LEU A 10 6.92 -7.75 0.76
N GLN A 11 8.21 -7.46 0.60
CA GLN A 11 8.86 -6.32 1.23
C GLN A 11 8.32 -4.99 0.70
N VAL A 12 8.10 -4.86 -0.61
CA VAL A 12 7.52 -3.63 -1.20
C VAL A 12 6.11 -3.40 -0.70
N ILE A 13 5.27 -4.45 -0.63
CA ILE A 13 3.91 -4.34 -0.10
C ILE A 13 3.94 -3.94 1.39
N GLY A 14 4.84 -4.54 2.18
CA GLY A 14 5.04 -4.20 3.58
C GLY A 14 5.44 -2.75 3.77
N ALA A 15 6.49 -2.31 3.07
CA ALA A 15 7.00 -0.94 3.13
C ALA A 15 5.96 0.10 2.65
N TRP A 16 5.13 -0.23 1.66
CA TRP A 16 4.08 0.66 1.15
C TRP A 16 2.96 0.91 2.18
N ASN A 17 2.68 -0.06 3.04
CA ASN A 17 1.67 0.04 4.09
C ASN A 17 2.26 0.45 5.46
N GLU A 18 3.57 0.72 5.52
CA GLU A 18 4.25 1.01 6.77
C GLU A 18 3.99 2.45 7.23
N TYR A 19 3.28 2.57 8.34
CA TYR A 19 2.94 3.87 8.96
C TYR A 19 3.85 4.21 10.15
N PHE A 20 4.11 3.21 11.01
CA PHE A 20 4.66 3.45 12.34
C PHE A 20 6.16 3.82 12.34
N LEU A 21 6.96 3.09 11.57
CA LEU A 21 8.40 3.34 11.45
C LEU A 21 8.72 4.74 10.90
N PRO A 22 8.16 5.17 9.75
CA PRO A 22 8.44 6.49 9.24
C PRO A 22 7.90 7.60 10.16
N LEU A 23 6.80 7.36 10.90
CA LEU A 23 6.30 8.33 11.89
C LEU A 23 7.32 8.60 13.00
N LEU A 24 8.00 7.55 13.46
CA LEU A 24 8.98 7.65 14.55
C LEU A 24 10.33 8.20 14.08
N VAL A 25 10.74 7.88 12.85
CA VAL A 25 12.09 8.16 12.36
C VAL A 25 12.16 9.44 11.53
N LEU A 26 11.13 9.77 10.75
CA LEU A 26 11.14 10.89 9.82
C LEU A 26 10.58 12.15 10.46
N ASN A 27 11.48 13.10 10.74
CA ASN A 27 11.13 14.41 11.26
C ASN A 27 10.79 15.44 10.17
N ASP A 28 11.23 15.22 8.92
CA ASP A 28 10.94 16.13 7.80
C ASP A 28 9.65 15.69 7.07
N PRO A 29 8.59 16.52 7.06
CA PRO A 29 7.35 16.23 6.34
C PRO A 29 7.50 16.01 4.84
N LYS A 30 8.59 16.50 4.22
CA LYS A 30 8.86 16.29 2.79
C LYS A 30 9.30 14.86 2.47
N LEU A 31 9.77 14.13 3.47
CA LEU A 31 10.22 12.74 3.32
C LEU A 31 9.12 11.75 3.73
N TRP A 32 7.98 12.25 4.19
CA TRP A 32 6.89 11.39 4.65
C TRP A 32 6.34 10.56 3.49
N PRO A 33 6.27 9.23 3.66
CA PRO A 33 5.59 8.37 2.71
C PRO A 33 4.10 8.70 2.69
N LEU A 34 3.44 8.36 1.57
CA LEU A 34 2.02 8.64 1.36
C LEU A 34 1.15 8.32 2.60
N PRO A 35 1.27 7.16 3.29
CA PRO A 35 0.45 6.88 4.48
C PRO A 35 0.52 7.93 5.60
N LEU A 36 1.64 8.65 5.76
CA LEU A 36 1.80 9.72 6.76
C LEU A 36 1.21 11.07 6.32
N GLY A 37 0.92 11.25 5.03
CA GLY A 37 0.32 12.48 4.51
C GLY A 37 -1.04 12.81 5.13
N ILE A 38 -1.74 11.81 5.69
CA ILE A 38 -3.00 11.97 6.42
C ILE A 38 -2.84 12.92 7.61
N MET A 39 -1.67 12.94 8.26
CA MET A 39 -1.41 13.80 9.42
C MET A 39 -1.45 15.28 9.07
N GLN A 40 -1.22 15.66 7.81
CA GLN A 40 -1.35 17.05 7.37
C GLN A 40 -2.80 17.56 7.42
N PHE A 41 -3.77 16.65 7.37
CA PHE A 41 -5.21 16.96 7.42
C PHE A 41 -5.81 16.78 8.82
N GLN A 42 -5.01 16.32 9.78
CA GLN A 42 -5.35 16.24 11.20
C GLN A 42 -4.76 17.45 11.93
N GLY A 43 -5.38 18.62 11.74
CA GLY A 43 -4.92 19.89 12.30
C GLY A 43 -5.46 20.20 13.71
N GLN A 44 -4.91 21.25 14.33
CA GLN A 44 -5.24 21.70 15.69
C GLN A 44 -6.71 22.14 15.87
N TYR A 45 -7.40 22.53 14.79
CA TYR A 45 -8.78 23.04 14.82
C TYR A 45 -9.84 22.00 14.44
N GLY A 46 -9.43 20.75 14.20
CA GLY A 46 -10.31 19.67 13.76
C GLY A 46 -9.68 18.85 12.64
N SER A 47 -10.13 17.60 12.51
CA SER A 47 -9.74 16.74 11.39
C SER A 47 -10.65 17.00 10.20
N GLU A 48 -10.04 17.28 9.04
CA GLU A 48 -10.74 17.44 7.77
C GLU A 48 -11.06 16.06 7.18
N TRP A 49 -12.09 15.40 7.71
CA TRP A 49 -12.45 14.03 7.34
C TRP A 49 -12.69 13.84 5.84
N ALA A 50 -13.23 14.86 5.15
CA ALA A 50 -13.42 14.81 3.70
C ALA A 50 -12.08 14.71 2.95
N LEU A 51 -11.07 15.48 3.35
CA LEU A 51 -9.73 15.45 2.76
C LEU A 51 -9.01 14.15 3.10
N ILE A 52 -9.13 13.67 4.35
CA ILE A 52 -8.57 12.39 4.77
C ILE A 52 -9.11 11.24 3.92
N MET A 53 -10.44 11.18 3.70
CA MET A 53 -11.06 10.12 2.90
C MET A 53 -10.70 10.22 1.41
N ALA A 54 -10.57 11.43 0.86
CA ALA A 54 -10.08 11.64 -0.50
C ALA A 54 -8.63 11.15 -0.65
N TYR A 55 -7.79 11.44 0.34
CA TYR A 55 -6.40 11.01 0.37
C TYR A 55 -6.26 9.49 0.46
N ILE A 56 -7.03 8.84 1.35
CA ILE A 56 -7.08 7.38 1.48
C ILE A 56 -7.55 6.73 0.17
N THR A 57 -8.53 7.34 -0.51
CA THR A 57 -9.00 6.86 -1.82
C THR A 57 -7.85 6.83 -2.82
N ILE A 58 -7.05 7.91 -2.92
CA ILE A 58 -5.89 7.99 -3.79
C ILE A 58 -4.81 6.96 -3.40
N LEU A 59 -4.60 6.75 -2.10
CA LEU A 59 -3.64 5.78 -1.58
C LEU A 59 -3.96 4.34 -2.00
N ILE A 60 -5.25 4.00 -2.09
CA ILE A 60 -5.72 2.66 -2.48
C ILE A 60 -5.65 2.43 -4.00
N ILE A 61 -5.71 3.48 -4.84
CA ILE A 61 -5.65 3.38 -6.31
C ILE A 61 -4.51 2.47 -6.83
N PRO A 62 -3.23 2.65 -6.45
CA PRO A 62 -2.14 1.82 -6.98
C PRO A 62 -2.30 0.34 -6.59
N VAL A 63 -2.84 0.05 -5.41
CA VAL A 63 -3.14 -1.33 -4.96
C VAL A 63 -4.24 -1.93 -5.81
N VAL A 64 -5.30 -1.16 -6.10
CA VAL A 64 -6.41 -1.58 -6.96
C VAL A 64 -5.94 -1.80 -8.39
N ILE A 65 -5.08 -0.93 -8.93
CA ILE A 65 -4.49 -1.09 -10.25
C ILE A 65 -3.67 -2.38 -10.30
N PHE A 66 -2.79 -2.60 -9.32
CA PHE A 66 -1.99 -3.82 -9.22
C PHE A 66 -2.90 -5.07 -9.14
N TYR A 67 -3.96 -5.00 -8.34
CA TYR A 67 -4.96 -6.07 -8.26
C TYR A 67 -5.64 -6.32 -9.61
N ILE A 68 -6.06 -5.29 -10.34
CA ILE A 68 -6.71 -5.42 -11.64
C ILE A 68 -5.81 -6.09 -12.68
N PHE A 69 -4.50 -5.81 -12.65
CA PHE A 69 -3.55 -6.47 -13.53
C PHE A 69 -3.25 -7.91 -13.11
N THR A 70 -3.26 -8.18 -11.81
CA THR A 70 -2.85 -9.48 -11.25
C THR A 70 -4.02 -10.46 -11.10
N GLN A 71 -5.26 -9.98 -11.04
CA GLN A 71 -6.47 -10.80 -10.87
C GLN A 71 -6.56 -11.90 -11.94
N ARG A 72 -6.20 -11.61 -13.20
CA ARG A 72 -6.23 -12.61 -14.28
C ARG A 72 -5.19 -13.71 -14.07
N PHE A 73 -4.03 -13.38 -13.50
CA PHE A 73 -2.96 -14.34 -13.23
C PHE A 73 -3.25 -15.17 -11.97
N ILE A 74 -3.87 -14.56 -10.96
CA ILE A 74 -4.30 -15.24 -9.74
C ILE A 74 -5.41 -16.24 -10.05
N VAL A 75 -6.40 -15.88 -10.86
CA VAL A 75 -7.50 -16.80 -11.24
C VAL A 75 -6.96 -18.00 -12.02
N THR A 76 -6.07 -17.79 -13.01
CA THR A 76 -5.48 -18.91 -13.77
C THR A 76 -4.50 -19.74 -12.94
N GLY A 77 -3.77 -19.12 -12.01
CA GLY A 77 -2.82 -19.80 -11.11
C GLY A 77 -3.51 -20.67 -10.05
N LEU A 78 -4.67 -20.22 -9.53
CA LEU A 78 -5.50 -21.00 -8.60
C LEU A 78 -6.13 -22.21 -9.31
N THR A 79 -6.71 -22.03 -10.50
CA THR A 79 -7.33 -23.14 -11.25
C THR A 79 -6.32 -24.11 -11.86
N GLY A 80 -5.08 -23.67 -12.14
CA GLY A 80 -4.01 -24.51 -12.68
C GLY A 80 -3.23 -25.32 -11.63
N GLY A 81 -3.33 -24.92 -10.35
CA GLY A 81 -2.66 -25.60 -9.23
C GLY A 81 -3.39 -26.85 -8.74
N GLU A 82 -4.73 -26.89 -8.87
CA GLU A 82 -5.55 -28.05 -8.46
C GLU A 82 -5.52 -29.22 -9.45
N LEU A 83 -5.11 -29.00 -10.71
CA LEU A 83 -5.07 -30.05 -11.75
C LEU A 83 -3.72 -30.81 -11.84
N LYS A 84 -2.81 -30.56 -10.90
CA LYS A 84 -1.53 -31.32 -10.77
C LYS A 84 -1.38 -32.04 -9.43
N GLY A 85 -2.47 -32.19 -8.69
CA GLY A 85 -2.60 -33.13 -7.56
C GLY A 85 -3.21 -34.44 -8.01
#